data_AF-A0A517SYB5-F1
#
_entry.id   AF-A0A517SYB5-F1
#
_cell.length_a   1.000
_cell.length_b   1.000
_cell.length_c   1.000
_cell.angle_alpha   90.00
_cell.angle_beta   90.00
_cell.angle_gamma   90.00
#
_symmetry.space_group_name_H-M   'P 1'
#
loop_
_entity.id
_entity.type
_entity.pdbx_description
1 polymer ?
#
loop_
_entity_poly.entity_id
_entity_poly.type
_entity_poly.pdbx_seq_one_letter_code
_entity_poly.pdbx_strand_id
1 'polypeptide(L)'
;MSNFKSILTRRQLLQTGSTCAAAGLAAPGVFAEMLETPRFTEGPFYPDKLPLDTDNDLLIINESLTPAVGEITHISGRVLNSSGNPIRNAFVEIWQVDNNAVYLHSGDKKNRANQDKNFQGYGRFLTDAKGHYYFRTIKPVPYPGRTPHIHVGVSVNGHRILTTQLFIKGHELNAKDGVLRSVRDPKAVESVMGDFKPIKDSKLGELSVDFDMVVGKTAFEGDDGKLRGGIGRPEIRRRRRPTQG
;
A
#
# COMPACT_ATOMS: atom_id res chain seq x y z
N MET A 1 35.30 -38.28 -15.08
CA MET A 1 35.02 -37.96 -13.66
C MET A 1 35.77 -36.69 -13.30
N SER A 2 35.04 -35.76 -12.66
CA SER A 2 35.46 -34.56 -11.91
C SER A 2 36.09 -33.35 -12.62
N ASN A 3 35.22 -32.32 -12.69
CA ASN A 3 35.45 -30.87 -12.70
C ASN A 3 36.39 -30.35 -11.60
N PHE A 4 37.06 -29.22 -11.87
CA PHE A 4 36.95 -28.03 -11.00
C PHE A 4 37.33 -26.69 -11.70
N LYS A 5 36.35 -25.78 -11.71
CA LYS A 5 36.31 -24.30 -11.61
C LYS A 5 37.43 -23.40 -12.18
N SER A 6 37.00 -22.35 -12.91
CA SER A 6 37.27 -20.92 -12.58
C SER A 6 36.39 -19.99 -13.44
N ILE A 7 35.31 -19.42 -12.87
CA ILE A 7 35.13 -17.97 -12.56
C ILE A 7 35.15 -17.06 -13.80
N LEU A 8 33.96 -16.74 -14.33
CA LEU A 8 33.75 -15.62 -15.24
C LEU A 8 33.42 -14.35 -14.43
N THR A 9 34.31 -13.37 -14.50
CA THR A 9 34.21 -12.07 -13.82
C THR A 9 33.40 -11.05 -14.62
N ARG A 10 32.77 -10.13 -13.87
CA ARG A 10 31.81 -9.03 -14.16
C ARG A 10 32.03 -8.08 -15.37
N ARG A 11 32.77 -8.42 -16.43
CA ARG A 11 33.16 -7.44 -17.48
C ARG A 11 32.87 -7.82 -18.93
N GLN A 12 31.99 -8.79 -19.20
CA GLN A 12 31.67 -9.22 -20.58
C GLN A 12 30.17 -9.41 -20.83
N LEU A 13 29.39 -8.33 -20.75
CA LEU A 13 28.09 -8.30 -21.45
C LEU A 13 27.69 -6.87 -21.85
N LEU A 14 28.61 -6.19 -22.53
CA LEU A 14 28.34 -4.96 -23.28
C LEU A 14 29.12 -5.08 -24.58
N GLN A 15 28.45 -5.55 -25.64
CA GLN A 15 28.73 -5.36 -27.07
C GLN A 15 28.23 -6.58 -27.85
N THR A 16 26.99 -6.53 -28.31
CA THR A 16 26.59 -7.03 -29.64
C THR A 16 25.13 -6.67 -29.87
N GLY A 17 24.88 -5.88 -30.92
CA GLY A 17 23.53 -5.62 -31.42
C GLY A 17 23.16 -4.15 -31.55
N SER A 18 23.75 -3.44 -32.51
CA SER A 18 23.17 -2.22 -33.08
C SER A 18 22.90 -2.46 -34.55
N THR A 19 21.63 -2.38 -34.99
CA THR A 19 21.21 -1.61 -36.18
C THR A 19 19.68 -1.59 -36.38
N CYS A 20 19.15 -0.38 -36.26
CA CYS A 20 18.10 0.29 -37.05
C CYS A 20 16.75 -0.38 -37.35
N ALA A 21 15.69 0.16 -36.73
CA ALA A 21 14.47 0.54 -37.44
C ALA A 21 14.13 2.00 -37.09
N ALA A 22 13.93 2.81 -38.12
CA ALA A 22 13.84 4.25 -38.07
C ALA A 22 12.47 4.78 -37.60
N ALA A 23 12.55 5.96 -36.97
CA ALA A 23 11.59 7.08 -37.01
C ALA A 23 10.08 6.78 -36.99
N GLY A 24 9.46 7.07 -35.85
CA GLY A 24 8.01 7.24 -35.70
C GLY A 24 7.67 8.16 -34.53
N LEU A 25 7.67 9.47 -34.80
CA LEU A 25 6.99 10.54 -34.04
C LEU A 25 7.50 10.86 -32.62
N ALA A 26 8.51 11.74 -32.56
CA ALA A 26 8.53 12.76 -31.52
C ALA A 26 7.38 13.75 -31.79
N ALA A 27 6.20 13.44 -31.25
CA ALA A 27 5.16 14.44 -31.07
C ALA A 27 5.32 15.02 -29.65
N PRO A 28 5.72 16.29 -29.48
CA PRO A 28 5.55 16.97 -28.21
C PRO A 28 4.04 17.23 -28.06
N GLY A 29 3.33 16.47 -27.22
CA GLY A 29 1.97 16.86 -26.86
C GLY A 29 0.91 15.79 -26.57
N VAL A 30 1.24 14.54 -26.26
CA VAL A 30 0.25 13.63 -25.64
C VAL A 30 0.92 12.87 -24.49
N PHE A 31 1.00 13.52 -23.32
CA PHE A 31 1.22 12.77 -22.09
C PHE A 31 0.01 11.87 -21.88
N ALA A 32 0.18 10.56 -22.01
CA ALA A 32 -0.83 9.61 -21.59
C ALA A 32 -0.94 9.70 -20.07
N GLU A 33 -1.93 10.44 -19.59
CA GLU A 33 -2.22 10.57 -18.17
C GLU A 33 -2.58 9.19 -17.63
N MET A 34 -1.83 8.72 -16.62
CA MET A 34 -2.10 7.43 -16.00
C MET A 34 -3.42 7.49 -15.23
N LEU A 35 -4.10 6.34 -15.21
CA LEU A 35 -5.33 6.19 -14.45
C LEU A 35 -5.06 6.43 -12.96
N GLU A 36 -5.75 7.41 -12.37
CA GLU A 36 -5.65 7.70 -10.96
C GLU A 36 -6.24 6.57 -10.11
N THR A 37 -5.57 6.22 -9.01
CA THR A 37 -6.08 5.24 -8.05
C THR A 37 -7.32 5.82 -7.34
N PRO A 38 -8.46 5.09 -7.28
CA PRO A 38 -9.64 5.51 -6.55
C PRO A 38 -9.39 5.97 -5.12
N ARG A 39 -10.06 7.04 -4.73
CA ARG A 39 -10.07 7.54 -3.35
C ARG A 39 -11.20 6.89 -2.56
N PHE A 40 -10.88 6.47 -1.34
CA PHE A 40 -11.83 5.98 -0.36
C PHE A 40 -11.72 6.78 0.93
N THR A 41 -12.72 6.67 1.80
CA THR A 41 -12.63 7.23 3.15
C THR A 41 -11.60 6.49 3.99
N GLU A 42 -10.95 7.16 4.93
CA GLU A 42 -10.07 6.50 5.92
C GLU A 42 -10.80 5.45 6.76
N GLY A 43 -12.14 5.52 6.80
CA GLY A 43 -12.97 4.67 7.64
C GLY A 43 -12.95 5.13 9.10
N PRO A 44 -13.78 4.54 9.95
CA PRO A 44 -13.87 4.95 11.35
C PRO A 44 -12.75 4.39 12.24
N PHE A 45 -11.81 3.63 11.66
CA PHE A 45 -10.86 2.79 12.39
C PHE A 45 -9.38 3.04 12.03
N TYR A 46 -9.03 4.22 11.50
CA TYR A 46 -7.63 4.66 11.55
C TYR A 46 -7.20 4.70 13.03
N PRO A 47 -6.05 4.13 13.43
CA PRO A 47 -5.70 3.98 14.84
C PRO A 47 -5.78 5.30 15.62
N ASP A 48 -6.55 5.31 16.70
CA ASP A 48 -6.72 6.47 17.58
C ASP A 48 -5.55 6.64 18.55
N LYS A 49 -4.78 5.56 18.73
CA LYS A 49 -3.48 5.54 19.38
C LYS A 49 -2.54 4.73 18.48
N LEU A 50 -1.52 5.39 17.96
CA LEU A 50 -0.50 4.71 17.17
C LEU A 50 0.30 3.75 18.06
N PRO A 51 0.69 2.58 17.53
CA PRO A 51 1.62 1.69 18.22
C PRO A 51 2.98 2.37 18.44
N LEU A 52 3.75 1.86 19.40
CA LEU A 52 5.09 2.40 19.71
C LEU A 52 6.05 2.20 18.54
N ASP A 53 6.01 1.00 17.96
CA ASP A 53 6.62 0.71 16.67
C ASP A 53 5.59 0.99 15.57
N THR A 54 6.05 1.56 14.47
CA THR A 54 5.23 1.93 13.31
C THR A 54 5.96 1.60 12.02
N ASP A 55 6.96 0.72 12.08
CA ASP A 55 7.73 0.29 10.92
C ASP A 55 6.85 -0.41 9.87
N ASN A 56 7.52 -1.02 8.90
CA ASN A 56 6.88 -1.68 7.79
C ASN A 56 6.75 -3.20 7.97
N ASP A 57 6.91 -3.71 9.20
CA ASP A 57 6.80 -5.12 9.52
C ASP A 57 5.80 -5.35 10.65
N LEU A 58 4.54 -5.55 10.28
CA LEU A 58 3.43 -5.63 11.23
C LEU A 58 3.41 -6.93 12.05
N LEU A 59 4.38 -7.84 11.84
CA LEU A 59 4.48 -9.14 12.50
C LEU A 59 5.51 -9.17 13.64
N ILE A 60 6.39 -8.17 13.75
CA ILE A 60 7.37 -8.08 14.83
C ILE A 60 6.88 -7.02 15.82
N ILE A 61 6.51 -7.46 17.02
CA ILE A 61 6.16 -6.54 18.11
C ILE A 61 7.13 -6.76 19.26
N ASN A 62 7.90 -5.74 19.62
CA ASN A 62 8.76 -5.70 20.81
C ASN A 62 9.65 -6.94 20.98
N GLU A 63 10.25 -7.45 19.88
CA GLU A 63 11.11 -8.65 19.89
C GLU A 63 10.42 -9.94 20.37
N SER A 64 9.08 -9.98 20.39
CA SER A 64 8.31 -11.18 20.74
C SER A 64 8.63 -12.34 19.80
N LEU A 65 8.94 -13.50 20.36
CA LEU A 65 9.14 -14.75 19.61
C LEU A 65 7.83 -15.35 19.09
N THR A 66 6.67 -14.82 19.52
CA THR A 66 5.37 -15.30 19.06
C THR A 66 4.89 -14.44 17.89
N PRO A 67 4.85 -14.97 16.65
CA PRO A 67 4.37 -14.21 15.51
C PRO A 67 2.86 -14.03 15.57
N ALA A 68 2.36 -12.98 14.88
CA ALA A 68 0.94 -12.84 14.60
C ALA A 68 0.37 -14.05 13.85
N VAL A 69 -0.91 -14.34 14.07
CA VAL A 69 -1.64 -15.36 13.34
C VAL A 69 -2.13 -14.78 12.01
N GLY A 70 -1.93 -15.51 10.91
CA GLY A 70 -2.47 -15.18 9.58
C GLY A 70 -1.59 -15.64 8.43
N GLU A 71 -2.07 -15.48 7.19
CA GLU A 71 -1.29 -15.74 5.98
C GLU A 71 -0.29 -14.59 5.76
N ILE A 72 0.99 -14.82 6.04
CA ILE A 72 2.05 -13.81 5.88
C ILE A 72 2.07 -13.31 4.44
N THR A 73 2.03 -11.99 4.26
CA THR A 73 1.99 -11.32 2.96
C THR A 73 3.00 -10.19 2.88
N HIS A 74 3.72 -10.17 1.76
CA HIS A 74 4.61 -9.11 1.33
C HIS A 74 3.86 -8.19 0.36
N ILE A 75 3.72 -6.92 0.73
CA ILE A 75 3.09 -5.89 -0.12
C ILE A 75 4.21 -5.01 -0.65
N SER A 76 4.29 -4.85 -1.97
CA SER A 76 5.23 -3.94 -2.62
C SER A 76 4.57 -3.15 -3.73
N GLY A 77 5.14 -2.01 -4.07
CA GLY A 77 4.68 -1.22 -5.20
C GLY A 77 5.37 0.13 -5.28
N ARG A 78 4.87 0.99 -6.14
CA ARG A 78 5.35 2.36 -6.34
C ARG A 78 4.25 3.38 -6.12
N VAL A 79 4.64 4.53 -5.59
CA VAL A 79 3.81 5.74 -5.62
C VAL A 79 4.24 6.57 -6.83
N LEU A 80 3.31 6.84 -7.73
CA LEU A 80 3.53 7.57 -8.97
C LEU A 80 2.60 8.79 -9.04
N ASN A 81 2.98 9.83 -9.80
CA ASN A 81 2.07 10.91 -10.17
C ASN A 81 1.31 10.59 -11.47
N SER A 82 0.38 11.45 -11.89
CA SER A 82 -0.44 11.23 -13.09
C SER A 82 0.36 11.17 -14.40
N SER A 83 1.61 11.61 -14.42
CA SER A 83 2.53 11.53 -15.58
C SER A 83 3.42 10.29 -15.60
N GLY A 84 3.33 9.39 -14.61
CA GLY A 84 4.22 8.22 -14.53
C GLY A 84 5.49 8.41 -13.71
N ASN A 85 5.72 9.61 -13.18
CA ASN A 85 6.95 9.89 -12.44
C ASN A 85 6.83 9.40 -11.00
N PRO A 86 7.90 8.80 -10.44
CA PRO A 86 7.90 8.30 -9.07
C PRO A 86 7.86 9.44 -8.05
N ILE A 87 7.07 9.25 -7.00
CA ILE A 87 7.00 10.16 -5.85
C ILE A 87 7.89 9.62 -4.74
N ARG A 88 9.07 10.22 -4.59
CA ARG A 88 10.02 9.93 -3.52
C ARG A 88 9.64 10.62 -2.21
N ASN A 89 10.12 10.08 -1.09
CA ASN A 89 9.90 10.64 0.26
C ASN A 89 8.41 10.83 0.62
N ALA A 90 7.52 10.03 0.03
CA ALA A 90 6.13 9.94 0.45
C ALA A 90 6.03 8.94 1.60
N PHE A 91 5.28 9.28 2.64
CA PHE A 91 4.88 8.30 3.65
C PHE A 91 3.70 7.50 3.12
N VAL A 92 3.91 6.20 2.94
CA VAL A 92 2.82 5.23 2.79
C VAL A 92 2.50 4.69 4.16
N GLU A 93 1.24 4.69 4.54
CA GLU A 93 0.71 4.13 5.78
C GLU A 93 -0.29 3.05 5.43
N ILE A 94 -0.25 1.92 6.14
CA ILE A 94 -1.27 0.88 6.04
C ILE A 94 -1.93 0.65 7.39
N TRP A 95 -3.22 0.35 7.38
CA TRP A 95 -3.93 -0.16 8.55
C TRP A 95 -4.96 -1.19 8.13
N GLN A 96 -5.14 -2.20 8.96
CA GLN A 96 -6.03 -3.33 8.68
C GLN A 96 -6.47 -4.01 9.98
N VAL A 97 -7.42 -4.94 9.83
CA VAL A 97 -7.76 -5.89 10.89
C VAL A 97 -6.68 -6.95 11.04
N ASP A 98 -6.60 -7.55 12.23
CA ASP A 98 -5.92 -8.82 12.46
C ASP A 98 -6.68 -10.02 11.85
N ASN A 99 -6.16 -11.23 12.01
CA ASN A 99 -6.80 -12.46 11.52
C ASN A 99 -8.13 -12.80 12.24
N ASN A 100 -8.41 -12.15 13.37
CA ASN A 100 -9.67 -12.26 14.10
C ASN A 100 -10.66 -11.14 13.73
N ALA A 101 -10.39 -10.41 12.65
CA ALA A 101 -11.21 -9.32 12.12
C ALA A 101 -11.37 -8.14 13.10
N VAL A 102 -10.33 -7.84 13.90
CA VAL A 102 -10.31 -6.74 14.88
C VAL A 102 -9.34 -5.64 14.48
N TYR A 103 -9.78 -4.39 14.50
CA TYR A 103 -8.92 -3.22 14.28
C TYR A 103 -8.19 -2.78 15.55
N LEU A 104 -6.98 -2.22 15.39
CA LEU A 104 -6.31 -1.44 16.42
C LEU A 104 -6.99 -0.06 16.62
N HIS A 105 -8.22 -0.05 17.15
CA HIS A 105 -8.96 1.20 17.37
C HIS A 105 -9.95 1.09 18.54
N SER A 106 -9.93 2.03 19.49
CA SER A 106 -10.75 1.95 20.73
C SER A 106 -12.27 1.85 20.52
N GLY A 107 -12.76 2.26 19.35
CA GLY A 107 -14.15 2.11 18.92
C GLY A 107 -14.56 0.68 18.54
N ASP A 108 -13.61 -0.21 18.22
CA ASP A 108 -13.87 -1.62 17.92
C ASP A 108 -13.94 -2.45 19.20
N LYS A 109 -15.00 -2.20 19.98
CA LYS A 109 -15.16 -2.76 21.34
C LYS A 109 -15.71 -4.17 21.36
N LYS A 110 -16.55 -4.51 20.37
CA LYS A 110 -17.34 -5.77 20.39
C LYS A 110 -16.44 -7.00 20.30
N ASN A 111 -15.35 -6.92 19.54
CA ASN A 111 -14.46 -8.05 19.30
C ASN A 111 -13.08 -7.87 19.97
N ARG A 112 -12.90 -6.84 20.81
CA ARG A 112 -11.59 -6.50 21.37
C ARG A 112 -10.91 -7.64 22.13
N ALA A 113 -11.69 -8.49 22.80
CA ALA A 113 -11.16 -9.63 23.54
C ALA A 113 -10.42 -10.65 22.65
N ASN A 114 -10.75 -10.68 21.36
CA ASN A 114 -10.15 -11.57 20.37
C ASN A 114 -8.99 -10.93 19.61
N GLN A 115 -8.60 -9.69 19.95
CA GLN A 115 -7.51 -9.00 19.26
C GLN A 115 -6.20 -9.78 19.41
N ASP A 116 -5.51 -10.04 18.30
CA ASP A 116 -4.17 -10.59 18.29
C ASP A 116 -3.19 -9.53 18.81
N LYS A 117 -2.62 -9.79 19.98
CA LYS A 117 -1.65 -8.90 20.63
C LYS A 117 -0.28 -8.89 19.95
N ASN A 118 -0.02 -9.85 19.06
CA ASN A 118 1.21 -9.96 18.29
C ASN A 118 1.09 -9.34 16.89
N PHE A 119 -0.08 -8.82 16.50
CA PHE A 119 -0.28 -8.12 15.23
C PHE A 119 -0.37 -6.61 15.41
N GLN A 120 0.48 -5.86 14.70
CA GLN A 120 0.60 -4.42 14.92
C GLN A 120 -0.59 -3.64 14.38
N GLY A 121 -1.23 -4.11 13.31
CA GLY A 121 -2.42 -3.51 12.71
C GLY A 121 -2.20 -2.16 12.02
N TYR A 122 -1.00 -1.58 12.11
CA TYR A 122 -0.60 -0.33 11.47
C TYR A 122 0.89 -0.36 11.13
N GLY A 123 1.28 0.24 10.01
CA GLY A 123 2.68 0.47 9.70
C GLY A 123 2.86 1.63 8.73
N ARG A 124 4.09 2.14 8.63
CA ARG A 124 4.45 3.17 7.64
C ARG A 124 5.78 2.89 6.97
N PHE A 125 5.92 3.36 5.74
CA PHE A 125 7.14 3.26 4.95
C PHE A 125 7.39 4.58 4.22
N LEU A 126 8.64 5.03 4.15
CA LEU A 126 9.04 6.21 3.39
C LEU A 126 9.54 5.79 2.02
N THR A 127 8.91 6.25 0.94
CA THR A 127 9.27 5.82 -0.41
C THR A 127 10.69 6.19 -0.80
N ASP A 128 11.34 5.28 -1.54
CA ASP A 128 12.70 5.49 -2.05
C ASP A 128 12.75 6.51 -3.21
N ALA A 129 13.94 6.73 -3.79
CA ALA A 129 14.13 7.65 -4.92
C ALA A 129 13.37 7.24 -6.20
N LYS A 130 12.93 5.98 -6.30
CA LYS A 130 12.15 5.41 -7.40
C LYS A 130 10.67 5.23 -7.00
N GLY A 131 10.25 5.77 -5.85
CA GLY A 131 8.88 5.73 -5.36
C GLY A 131 8.47 4.39 -4.76
N HIS A 132 9.39 3.43 -4.56
CA HIS A 132 9.05 2.12 -4.02
C HIS A 132 8.67 2.18 -2.54
N TYR A 133 7.74 1.33 -2.16
CA TYR A 133 7.44 1.01 -0.76
C TYR A 133 7.32 -0.50 -0.57
N TYR A 134 7.42 -0.94 0.68
CA TYR A 134 7.30 -2.35 1.04
C TYR A 134 6.72 -2.52 2.45
N PHE A 135 5.89 -3.53 2.65
CA PHE A 135 5.39 -3.98 3.95
C PHE A 135 5.41 -5.50 4.08
N ARG A 136 5.67 -6.00 5.29
CA ARG A 136 5.37 -7.36 5.70
C ARG A 136 4.18 -7.32 6.67
N THR A 137 3.12 -8.05 6.37
CA THR A 137 1.87 -8.07 7.13
C THR A 137 1.19 -9.44 6.97
N ILE A 138 -0.09 -9.55 7.31
CA ILE A 138 -0.96 -10.67 6.98
C ILE A 138 -1.96 -10.28 5.90
N LYS A 139 -2.37 -11.25 5.08
CA LYS A 139 -3.50 -11.11 4.15
C LYS A 139 -4.77 -10.72 4.93
N PRO A 140 -5.54 -9.74 4.46
CA PRO A 140 -6.72 -9.29 5.21
C PRO A 140 -7.82 -10.37 5.19
N VAL A 141 -8.62 -10.38 6.25
CA VAL A 141 -9.81 -11.25 6.37
C VAL A 141 -11.10 -10.42 6.29
N PRO A 142 -12.26 -11.05 6.00
CA PRO A 142 -13.53 -10.33 6.02
C PRO A 142 -13.85 -9.82 7.43
N TYR A 143 -14.54 -8.69 7.51
CA TYR A 143 -15.11 -8.18 8.76
C TYR A 143 -16.54 -7.65 8.52
N PRO A 144 -17.37 -7.51 9.56
CA PRO A 144 -18.81 -7.27 9.39
C PRO A 144 -19.14 -6.14 8.40
N GLY A 145 -19.79 -6.53 7.29
CA GLY A 145 -20.28 -5.62 6.26
C GLY A 145 -19.25 -5.17 5.21
N ARG A 146 -18.01 -5.71 5.22
CA ARG A 146 -16.97 -5.35 4.24
C ARG A 146 -16.26 -6.58 3.67
N THR A 147 -15.83 -6.50 2.42
CA THR A 147 -14.91 -7.48 1.83
C THR A 147 -13.51 -7.33 2.46
N PRO A 148 -12.61 -8.34 2.45
CA PRO A 148 -11.24 -8.16 2.94
C PRO A 148 -10.51 -7.05 2.19
N HIS A 149 -9.88 -6.16 2.94
CA HIS A 149 -9.04 -5.10 2.38
C HIS A 149 -8.04 -4.60 3.41
N ILE A 150 -7.02 -3.91 2.89
CA ILE A 150 -6.05 -3.14 3.67
C ILE A 150 -6.27 -1.68 3.31
N HIS A 151 -6.45 -0.82 4.30
CA HIS A 151 -6.48 0.61 4.03
C HIS A 151 -5.07 1.13 3.76
N VAL A 152 -4.95 2.08 2.83
CA VAL A 152 -3.69 2.69 2.45
C VAL A 152 -3.82 4.20 2.43
N GLY A 153 -2.89 4.89 3.06
CA GLY A 153 -2.78 6.34 3.06
C GLY A 153 -1.43 6.76 2.50
N VAL A 154 -1.40 7.75 1.62
CA VAL A 154 -0.17 8.37 1.11
C VAL A 154 -0.13 9.81 1.55
N SER A 155 0.98 10.20 2.19
CA SER A 155 1.23 11.56 2.65
C SER A 155 2.52 12.10 2.05
N VAL A 156 2.51 13.36 1.63
CA VAL A 156 3.70 14.10 1.20
C VAL A 156 3.73 15.42 1.94
N ASN A 157 4.89 15.80 2.46
CA ASN A 157 5.09 17.07 3.18
C ASN A 157 4.06 17.35 4.30
N GLY A 158 3.59 16.32 5.00
CA GLY A 158 2.60 16.51 6.07
C GLY A 158 1.16 16.67 5.59
N HIS A 159 0.88 16.35 4.32
CA HIS A 159 -0.46 16.39 3.73
C HIS A 159 -0.86 15.00 3.23
N ARG A 160 -2.07 14.54 3.61
CA ARG A 160 -2.68 13.33 3.05
C ARG A 160 -3.05 13.62 1.60
N ILE A 161 -2.37 12.97 0.65
CA ILE A 161 -2.57 13.18 -0.78
C ILE A 161 -3.39 12.06 -1.42
N LEU A 162 -3.46 10.88 -0.81
CA LEU A 162 -4.32 9.77 -1.24
C LEU A 162 -4.75 8.97 0.00
N THR A 163 -6.02 8.62 0.06
CA THR A 163 -6.53 7.55 0.91
C THR A 163 -7.23 6.57 0.00
N THR A 164 -6.82 5.30 0.05
CA THR A 164 -7.37 4.22 -0.76
C THR A 164 -7.42 2.91 0.03
N GLN A 165 -7.79 1.81 -0.64
CA GLN A 165 -7.94 0.48 -0.05
C GLN A 165 -7.45 -0.55 -1.07
N LEU A 166 -6.61 -1.49 -0.63
CA LEU A 166 -6.17 -2.66 -1.39
C LEU A 166 -7.13 -3.82 -1.13
N PHE A 167 -7.85 -4.26 -2.15
CA PHE A 167 -8.80 -5.38 -2.10
C PHE A 167 -8.16 -6.67 -2.59
N ILE A 168 -8.70 -7.83 -2.19
CA ILE A 168 -8.27 -9.11 -2.76
C ILE A 168 -8.97 -9.34 -4.10
N LYS A 169 -8.20 -9.50 -5.17
CA LYS A 169 -8.71 -9.80 -6.51
C LYS A 169 -9.53 -11.09 -6.50
N GLY A 170 -10.71 -11.05 -7.12
CA GLY A 170 -11.60 -12.21 -7.25
C GLY A 170 -12.31 -12.66 -5.98
N HIS A 171 -12.18 -11.94 -4.86
CA HIS A 171 -12.86 -12.31 -3.62
C HIS A 171 -14.39 -12.17 -3.75
N GLU A 172 -15.15 -13.17 -3.28
CA GLU A 172 -16.61 -13.26 -3.48
C GLU A 172 -17.40 -12.08 -2.87
N LEU A 173 -16.89 -11.53 -1.77
CA LEU A 173 -17.55 -10.40 -1.08
C LEU A 173 -17.35 -9.06 -1.79
N ASN A 174 -16.44 -8.96 -2.78
CA ASN A 174 -16.21 -7.73 -3.54
C ASN A 174 -17.50 -7.25 -4.21
N ALA A 175 -18.30 -8.17 -4.74
CA ALA A 175 -19.58 -7.87 -5.39
C ALA A 175 -20.65 -7.29 -4.43
N LYS A 176 -20.47 -7.46 -3.12
CA LYS A 176 -21.42 -7.01 -2.08
C LYS A 176 -20.92 -5.78 -1.31
N ASP A 177 -19.64 -5.42 -1.43
CA ASP A 177 -19.06 -4.31 -0.68
C ASP A 177 -19.52 -2.95 -1.24
N GLY A 178 -20.28 -2.20 -0.44
CA GLY A 178 -20.86 -0.92 -0.85
C GLY A 178 -19.83 0.19 -1.09
N VAL A 179 -18.67 0.14 -0.43
CA VAL A 179 -17.59 1.12 -0.64
C VAL A 179 -16.92 0.86 -1.97
N LEU A 180 -16.57 -0.40 -2.26
CA LEU A 180 -15.97 -0.78 -3.54
C LEU A 180 -16.91 -0.47 -4.72
N ARG A 181 -18.21 -0.79 -4.56
CA ARG A 181 -19.24 -0.51 -5.57
C ARG A 181 -19.49 0.97 -5.85
N SER A 182 -18.95 1.88 -5.03
CA SER A 182 -19.03 3.32 -5.31
C SER A 182 -18.13 3.74 -6.47
N VAL A 183 -17.11 2.94 -6.79
CA VAL A 183 -16.23 3.16 -7.95
C VAL A 183 -16.92 2.62 -9.20
N ARG A 184 -17.19 3.52 -10.16
CA ARG A 184 -17.95 3.19 -11.38
C ARG A 184 -17.09 2.72 -12.54
N ASP A 185 -15.86 3.22 -12.64
CA ASP A 185 -14.94 2.84 -13.72
C ASP A 185 -14.32 1.46 -13.42
N PRO A 186 -14.56 0.44 -14.27
CA PRO A 186 -13.99 -0.89 -14.08
C PRO A 186 -12.46 -0.91 -14.06
N LYS A 187 -11.79 -0.02 -14.81
CA LYS A 187 -10.32 0.05 -14.78
C LYS A 187 -9.83 0.58 -13.45
N ALA A 188 -10.55 1.54 -12.88
CA ALA A 188 -10.22 2.11 -11.58
C ALA A 188 -10.47 1.08 -10.46
N VAL A 189 -11.54 0.28 -10.57
CA VAL A 189 -11.76 -0.89 -9.70
C VAL A 189 -10.59 -1.87 -9.79
N GLU A 190 -10.14 -2.22 -11.00
CA GLU A 190 -9.01 -3.15 -11.16
C GLU A 190 -7.71 -2.60 -10.56
N SER A 191 -7.50 -1.28 -10.59
CA SER A 191 -6.30 -0.65 -10.01
C SER A 191 -6.17 -0.83 -8.48
N VAL A 192 -7.25 -1.21 -7.79
CA VAL A 192 -7.27 -1.48 -6.34
C VAL A 192 -7.41 -2.96 -6.01
N MET A 193 -7.31 -3.84 -7.02
CA MET A 193 -7.36 -5.30 -6.85
C MET A 193 -5.95 -5.88 -6.77
N GLY A 194 -5.55 -6.27 -5.56
CA GLY A 194 -4.32 -7.01 -5.32
C GLY A 194 -4.46 -8.49 -5.67
N ASP A 195 -3.54 -9.01 -6.47
CA ASP A 195 -3.44 -10.43 -6.80
C ASP A 195 -2.45 -11.10 -5.84
N PHE A 196 -2.96 -11.65 -4.74
CA PHE A 196 -2.17 -12.27 -3.68
C PHE A 196 -1.71 -13.66 -4.13
N LYS A 197 -0.40 -13.82 -4.38
CA LYS A 197 0.19 -15.03 -4.95
C LYS A 197 1.12 -15.72 -3.97
N PRO A 198 1.14 -17.05 -3.92
CA PRO A 198 2.17 -17.78 -3.19
C PRO A 198 3.58 -17.43 -3.68
N ILE A 199 4.49 -17.16 -2.76
CA ILE A 199 5.91 -17.03 -3.04
C ILE A 199 6.48 -18.43 -3.22
N LYS A 200 7.06 -18.68 -4.40
CA LYS A 200 7.67 -19.97 -4.72
C LYS A 200 8.77 -20.28 -3.69
N ASP A 201 8.81 -21.52 -3.23
CA ASP A 201 9.80 -22.03 -2.28
C ASP A 201 9.76 -21.38 -0.87
N SER A 202 8.71 -20.62 -0.54
CA SER A 202 8.50 -20.14 0.83
C SER A 202 8.23 -21.30 1.78
N LYS A 203 9.00 -21.37 2.86
CA LYS A 203 8.83 -22.40 3.92
C LYS A 203 7.61 -22.15 4.79
N LEU A 204 7.12 -20.90 4.83
CA LEU A 204 6.00 -20.48 5.68
C LEU A 204 4.70 -20.28 4.88
N GLY A 205 4.71 -20.59 3.57
CA GLY A 205 3.55 -20.38 2.71
C GLY A 205 3.24 -18.90 2.47
N GLU A 206 4.28 -18.05 2.45
CA GLU A 206 4.14 -16.61 2.30
C GLU A 206 3.53 -16.21 0.96
N LEU A 207 2.82 -15.08 0.95
CA LEU A 207 2.21 -14.50 -0.23
C LEU A 207 2.94 -13.20 -0.62
N SER A 208 2.87 -12.84 -1.89
CA SER A 208 3.23 -11.50 -2.38
C SER A 208 2.05 -10.86 -3.11
N VAL A 209 1.97 -9.54 -3.02
CA VAL A 209 1.02 -8.73 -3.77
C VAL A 209 1.69 -7.43 -4.20
N ASP A 210 1.57 -7.12 -5.49
CA ASP A 210 2.02 -5.86 -6.06
C ASP A 210 0.86 -4.86 -6.09
N PHE A 211 1.11 -3.62 -5.65
CA PHE A 211 0.12 -2.57 -5.59
C PHE A 211 0.73 -1.20 -5.92
N ASP A 212 0.77 -0.87 -7.21
CA ASP A 212 1.16 0.47 -7.65
C ASP A 212 0.01 1.47 -7.42
N MET A 213 0.35 2.66 -6.92
CA MET A 213 -0.61 3.74 -6.66
C MET A 213 -0.26 4.96 -7.51
N VAL A 214 -1.26 5.48 -8.22
CA VAL A 214 -1.16 6.71 -8.99
C VAL A 214 -1.91 7.79 -8.25
N VAL A 215 -1.17 8.75 -7.69
CA VAL A 215 -1.76 9.94 -7.09
C VAL A 215 -2.11 10.91 -8.20
N GLY A 216 -3.39 11.30 -8.23
CA GLY A 216 -3.89 12.33 -9.13
C GLY A 216 -3.25 13.69 -8.96
N LYS A 217 -3.68 14.66 -9.76
CA LYS A 217 -3.22 16.06 -9.65
C LYS A 217 -3.54 16.58 -8.25
N THR A 218 -2.53 16.65 -7.39
CA THR A 218 -2.62 17.25 -6.07
C THR A 218 -1.98 18.63 -6.14
N ALA A 219 -2.69 19.66 -5.69
CA ALA A 219 -2.26 21.06 -5.73
C ALA A 219 -1.14 21.37 -4.70
N PHE A 220 -0.24 20.43 -4.45
CA PHE A 220 0.82 20.51 -3.46
C PHE A 220 2.22 20.40 -4.10
N GLU A 221 2.39 21.02 -5.26
CA GLU A 221 3.68 21.57 -5.62
C GLU A 221 3.85 22.84 -4.79
N GLY A 222 4.70 22.80 -3.77
CA GLY A 222 5.14 24.03 -3.11
C GLY A 222 6.11 24.78 -4.02
N ASP A 223 5.93 26.08 -4.16
CA ASP A 223 6.74 26.99 -5.00
C ASP A 223 8.24 27.08 -4.63
N ASP A 224 8.69 26.39 -3.56
CA ASP A 224 10.03 26.59 -2.98
C ASP A 224 11.02 25.43 -3.19
N GLY A 225 10.59 24.32 -3.81
CA GLY A 225 11.48 23.19 -4.14
C GLY A 225 12.13 22.49 -2.94
N LYS A 226 11.63 22.69 -1.71
CA LYS A 226 12.23 22.12 -0.49
C LYS A 226 11.37 21.01 0.11
N LEU A 227 11.98 19.82 0.24
CA LEU A 227 11.42 18.66 0.92
C LEU A 227 11.41 18.88 2.43
N ARG A 228 10.22 19.03 3.03
CA ARG A 228 10.05 18.99 4.49
C ARG A 228 9.27 17.73 4.84
N GLY A 229 9.87 16.81 5.59
CA GLY A 229 9.17 15.61 6.05
C GLY A 229 7.93 15.93 6.89
N GLY A 230 6.90 15.09 6.78
CA GLY A 230 5.71 15.15 7.64
C GLY A 230 4.67 14.10 7.25
N ILE A 231 3.98 13.54 8.23
CA ILE A 231 2.80 12.69 8.04
C ILE A 231 1.56 13.58 7.94
N GLY A 232 0.69 13.30 6.97
CA GLY A 232 -0.62 13.93 6.83
C GLY A 232 -1.45 13.83 8.11
N ARG A 233 -2.12 14.91 8.52
CA ARG A 233 -3.18 14.74 9.52
C ARG A 233 -4.26 13.82 8.93
N PRO A 234 -4.73 12.80 9.68
CA PRO A 234 -5.85 11.98 9.25
C PRO A 234 -7.07 12.86 8.91
N GLU A 235 -7.79 12.52 7.83
CA GLU A 235 -9.07 13.13 7.44
C GLU A 235 -10.21 12.66 8.36
N ILE A 236 -10.03 12.72 9.68
CA ILE A 236 -11.12 12.45 10.61
C ILE A 236 -12.07 13.64 10.55
N ARG A 237 -13.21 13.44 9.89
CA ARG A 237 -14.34 14.39 9.92
C ARG A 237 -14.82 14.51 11.37
N ARG A 238 -14.28 15.48 12.12
CA ARG A 238 -14.78 15.82 13.46
C ARG A 238 -16.27 16.13 13.31
N ARG A 239 -17.15 15.25 13.80
CA ARG A 239 -18.54 15.60 14.04
C ARG A 239 -18.50 16.80 14.99
N ARG A 240 -18.80 18.00 14.49
CA ARG A 240 -19.08 19.16 15.35
C ARG A 240 -20.25 18.73 16.24
N ARG A 241 -20.02 18.58 17.54
CA ARG A 241 -21.13 18.49 18.49
C ARG A 241 -21.93 19.79 18.35
N PRO A 242 -23.27 19.75 18.28
CA PRO A 242 -24.05 20.95 18.46
C PRO A 242 -23.71 21.49 19.85
N THR A 243 -23.25 22.74 19.92
CA THR A 243 -23.28 23.49 21.17
C THR A 243 -24.73 23.57 21.59
N GLN A 244 -25.08 22.91 22.70
CA GLN A 244 -26.34 23.18 23.37
C GLN A 244 -26.27 24.62 23.88
N GLY A 245 -27.18 25.46 23.37
CA GLY A 245 -27.58 26.71 23.99
C GLY A 245 -28.85 26.48 24.79
#